data_AF-A0A661VP37-F1
#
_entry.id   AF-A0A661VP37-F1
#
_cell.length_a   1.000
_cell.length_b   1.000
_cell.length_c   1.000
_cell.angle_alpha   90.00
_cell.angle_beta   90.00
_cell.angle_gamma   90.00
#
_symmetry.space_group_name_H-M   'P 1'
#
loop_
_entity.id
_entity.type
_entity.pdbx_description
1 polymer ?
#
loop_
_entity_poly.entity_id
_entity_poly.type
_entity_poly.pdbx_seq_one_letter_code
_entity_poly.pdbx_strand_id
1 'polypeptide(L)'
;MPNGEKADSTYIWLNSWYLENINARYVKPIDWNYLTSLRTSIAQRLCEFLSVKFFGLLMKGGSSISYKYSTLCDLLPISRQRYLSKAKEKLDPAHEELKETGFLEKWTWEEIKRKGRGKDWLITCYPGKRAKEEVKQLREESELTEVKTLTESADELTPIQSELMEKLIEINVSKGIAEELVRKYEPDLIKKWIEAINYTKAENPAAYIVKAIREGWSFPKDYIKALKEKQILLSERENEERKRKEMKKLSRLYDSLSPRQKALADKEIKERLPSFAREKLIKRETDSPALKAAWERAKVDVMRQWIELGRINL
;
A
#
# COMPACT_ATOMS: atom_id res chain seq x y z
N MET A 1 19.62 -13.42 19.71
CA MET A 1 18.89 -13.78 20.94
C MET A 1 19.47 -12.97 22.11
N PRO A 2 18.82 -12.86 23.28
CA PRO A 2 19.24 -11.98 24.40
C PRO A 2 20.69 -12.21 24.88
N ASN A 3 21.26 -13.35 24.53
CA ASN A 3 22.61 -13.84 24.74
C ASN A 3 23.61 -13.49 23.60
N GLY A 4 23.22 -12.66 22.62
CA GLY A 4 24.11 -12.23 21.52
C GLY A 4 24.24 -13.23 20.36
N GLU A 5 23.63 -14.40 20.47
CA GLU A 5 23.66 -15.42 19.42
C GLU A 5 22.78 -15.02 18.22
N LYS A 6 23.22 -15.37 16.99
CA LYS A 6 22.38 -15.24 15.79
C LYS A 6 21.21 -16.19 15.92
N ALA A 7 19.99 -15.69 15.67
CA ALA A 7 18.82 -16.54 15.59
C ALA A 7 18.83 -17.28 14.26
N ASP A 8 18.53 -18.58 14.28
CA ASP A 8 18.46 -19.42 13.08
C ASP A 8 17.33 -19.01 12.14
N SER A 9 16.28 -18.35 12.66
CA SER A 9 15.14 -17.86 11.89
C SER A 9 14.58 -16.56 12.48
N THR A 10 13.96 -15.75 11.62
CA THR A 10 13.23 -14.53 12.00
C THR A 10 11.80 -14.68 11.54
N TYR A 11 10.86 -14.59 12.47
CA TYR A 11 9.44 -14.60 12.18
C TYR A 11 8.97 -13.17 11.88
N ILE A 12 8.34 -12.99 10.72
CA ILE A 12 7.81 -11.70 10.29
C ILE A 12 6.28 -11.80 10.29
N TRP A 13 5.63 -10.93 11.07
CA TRP A 13 4.18 -10.75 10.99
C TRP A 13 3.85 -9.67 9.98
N LEU A 14 3.31 -10.08 8.84
CA LEU A 14 2.76 -9.16 7.86
C LEU A 14 1.41 -8.63 8.35
N ASN A 15 1.12 -7.37 8.05
CA ASN A 15 -0.21 -6.82 8.30
C ASN A 15 -1.26 -7.57 7.47
N SER A 16 -2.43 -7.85 8.02
CA SER A 16 -3.50 -8.62 7.37
C SER A 16 -3.89 -8.05 6.01
N TRP A 17 -4.04 -6.72 5.89
CA TRP A 17 -4.36 -6.10 4.59
C TRP A 17 -3.24 -6.32 3.56
N TYR A 18 -1.98 -6.31 3.99
CA TYR A 18 -0.84 -6.48 3.09
C TYR A 18 -0.75 -7.94 2.64
N LEU A 19 -1.00 -8.88 3.55
CA LEU A 19 -1.09 -10.30 3.25
C LEU A 19 -2.26 -10.61 2.30
N GLU A 20 -3.42 -9.99 2.50
CA GLU A 20 -4.56 -10.07 1.58
C GLU A 20 -4.20 -9.57 0.18
N ASN A 21 -3.46 -8.47 0.06
CA ASN A 21 -3.02 -7.96 -1.25
C ASN A 21 -2.02 -8.90 -1.95
N ILE A 22 -1.09 -9.51 -1.20
CA ILE A 22 -0.17 -10.51 -1.74
C ILE A 22 -0.95 -11.74 -2.22
N ASN A 23 -1.86 -12.25 -1.39
CA ASN A 23 -2.67 -13.42 -1.71
C ASN A 23 -3.61 -13.18 -2.90
N ALA A 24 -4.17 -11.98 -3.00
CA ALA A 24 -5.01 -11.54 -4.11
C ALA A 24 -4.20 -11.12 -5.36
N ARG A 25 -2.88 -11.40 -5.40
CA ARG A 25 -1.99 -11.11 -6.53
C ARG A 25 -2.02 -9.63 -6.99
N TYR A 26 -2.33 -8.68 -6.09
CA TYR A 26 -2.18 -7.24 -6.33
C TYR A 26 -0.70 -6.78 -6.31
N VAL A 27 0.22 -7.70 -6.61
CA VAL A 27 1.66 -7.53 -6.63
C VAL A 27 2.20 -8.09 -7.94
N LYS A 28 3.19 -7.43 -8.54
CA LYS A 28 3.94 -8.02 -9.66
C LYS A 28 5.04 -8.90 -9.07
N PRO A 29 5.08 -10.22 -9.35
CA PRO A 29 6.24 -11.02 -9.01
C PRO A 29 7.47 -10.50 -9.78
N ILE A 30 8.59 -10.42 -9.07
CA ILE A 30 9.86 -9.97 -9.62
C ILE A 30 10.74 -11.19 -9.81
N ASP A 31 11.39 -11.31 -10.97
CA ASP A 31 12.45 -12.27 -11.19
C ASP A 31 13.66 -11.91 -10.30
N TRP A 32 13.74 -12.58 -9.15
CA TRP A 32 14.77 -12.30 -8.15
C TRP A 32 16.17 -12.64 -8.66
N ASN A 33 16.31 -13.71 -9.46
CA ASN A 33 17.58 -14.11 -10.03
C ASN A 33 18.07 -13.07 -11.03
N TYR A 34 17.16 -12.50 -11.82
CA TYR A 34 17.49 -11.39 -12.69
C TYR A 34 17.92 -10.15 -11.92
N LEU A 35 17.09 -9.72 -10.97
CA LEU A 35 17.33 -8.49 -10.23
C LEU A 35 18.70 -8.55 -9.51
N THR A 36 19.02 -9.69 -8.90
CA THR A 36 20.30 -9.88 -8.21
C THR A 36 21.50 -10.07 -9.14
N SER A 37 21.28 -10.40 -10.42
CA SER A 37 22.34 -10.48 -11.44
C SER A 37 22.83 -9.12 -11.93
N LEU A 38 22.06 -8.04 -11.71
CA LEU A 38 22.43 -6.69 -12.10
C LEU A 38 23.57 -6.17 -11.20
N ARG A 39 24.62 -5.67 -11.84
CA ARG A 39 25.87 -5.20 -11.23
C ARG A 39 25.68 -3.90 -10.46
N THR A 40 24.86 -2.98 -10.97
CA THR A 40 24.68 -1.66 -10.36
C THR A 40 23.37 -1.56 -9.57
N SER A 41 23.43 -0.95 -8.39
CA SER A 41 22.24 -0.68 -7.55
C SER A 41 21.24 0.25 -8.25
N ILE A 42 21.72 1.13 -9.14
CA ILE A 42 20.86 1.99 -9.97
C ILE A 42 20.10 1.15 -10.99
N ALA A 43 20.75 0.18 -11.66
CA ALA A 43 20.05 -0.73 -12.58
C ALA A 43 19.03 -1.59 -11.86
N GLN A 44 19.37 -2.12 -10.68
CA GLN A 44 18.43 -2.87 -9.83
C GLN A 44 17.18 -2.05 -9.52
N ARG A 45 17.36 -0.85 -8.96
CA ARG A 45 16.24 0.02 -8.59
C ARG A 45 15.42 0.47 -9.79
N LEU A 46 16.09 0.77 -10.91
CA LEU A 46 15.43 1.15 -12.15
C LEU A 46 14.64 -0.02 -12.75
N CYS A 47 15.17 -1.24 -12.69
CA CYS A 47 14.49 -2.46 -13.09
C CYS A 47 13.24 -2.72 -12.24
N GLU A 48 13.35 -2.68 -10.91
CA GLU A 48 12.21 -2.82 -10.00
C GLU A 48 11.08 -1.86 -10.39
N PHE A 49 11.42 -0.58 -10.52
CA PHE A 49 10.47 0.46 -10.87
C PHE A 49 9.85 0.25 -12.25
N LEU A 50 10.67 0.07 -13.29
CA LEU A 50 10.21 -0.08 -14.66
C LEU A 50 9.45 -1.38 -14.88
N SER A 51 9.76 -2.46 -14.16
CA SER A 51 9.10 -3.76 -14.34
C SER A 51 7.60 -3.67 -14.08
N VAL A 52 7.20 -2.96 -13.02
CA VAL A 52 5.79 -2.71 -12.68
C VAL A 52 5.13 -1.82 -13.73
N LYS A 53 5.86 -0.83 -14.25
CA LYS A 53 5.34 0.13 -15.22
C LYS A 53 5.19 -0.46 -16.61
N PHE A 54 6.15 -1.27 -17.04
CA PHE A 54 6.10 -2.03 -18.28
C PHE A 54 4.99 -3.07 -18.25
N PHE A 55 4.75 -3.74 -17.12
CA PHE A 55 3.58 -4.61 -16.95
C PHE A 55 2.28 -3.87 -17.29
N GLY A 56 2.01 -2.75 -16.60
CA GLY A 56 0.80 -1.96 -16.85
C GLY A 56 0.73 -1.33 -18.25
N LEU A 57 1.88 -0.98 -18.84
CA LEU A 57 1.99 -0.44 -20.20
C LEU A 57 1.66 -1.50 -21.26
N LEU A 58 2.30 -2.67 -21.18
CA LEU A 58 2.17 -3.74 -22.16
C LEU A 58 0.77 -4.37 -22.12
N MET A 59 0.16 -4.50 -20.93
CA MET A 59 -1.24 -4.92 -20.80
C MET A 59 -2.22 -3.99 -21.52
N LYS A 60 -1.85 -2.71 -21.72
CA LYS A 60 -2.65 -1.72 -22.45
C LYS A 60 -2.23 -1.56 -23.91
N GLY A 61 -1.32 -2.40 -24.42
CA GLY A 61 -0.79 -2.31 -25.77
C GLY A 61 0.14 -1.11 -26.01
N GLY A 62 0.69 -0.50 -24.95
CA GLY A 62 1.62 0.62 -25.07
C GLY A 62 3.05 0.17 -25.45
N SER A 63 3.82 1.07 -26.05
CA SER A 63 5.16 0.77 -26.61
C SER A 63 6.34 1.44 -25.87
N SER A 64 6.09 2.49 -25.09
CA SER A 64 7.10 3.17 -24.29
C SER A 64 6.51 3.91 -23.09
N ILE A 65 7.37 4.30 -22.15
CA ILE A 65 6.98 5.13 -21.02
C ILE A 65 7.99 6.24 -20.77
N SER A 66 7.50 7.42 -20.40
CA SER A 66 8.32 8.61 -20.23
C SER A 66 8.26 9.16 -18.81
N TYR A 67 9.42 9.50 -18.26
CA TYR A 67 9.56 10.07 -16.92
C TYR A 67 10.44 11.31 -16.94
N LYS A 68 10.14 12.28 -16.07
CA LYS A 68 11.07 13.37 -15.84
C LYS A 68 12.30 12.84 -15.11
N TYR A 69 13.46 13.34 -15.48
CA TYR A 69 14.72 13.05 -14.80
C TYR A 69 14.64 13.42 -13.32
N SER A 70 14.03 14.57 -12.99
CA SER A 70 13.76 14.93 -11.59
C SER A 70 12.97 13.87 -10.83
N THR A 71 11.89 13.33 -11.40
CA THR A 71 11.09 12.27 -10.80
C THR A 71 11.88 10.97 -10.64
N LEU A 72 12.76 10.63 -11.59
CA LEU A 72 13.64 9.46 -11.41
C LEU A 72 14.65 9.68 -10.29
N CYS A 73 15.18 10.90 -10.09
CA CYS A 73 16.08 11.19 -8.96
C CYS A 73 15.40 11.03 -7.60
N ASP A 74 14.09 11.28 -7.51
CA ASP A 74 13.34 11.07 -6.27
C ASP A 74 13.10 9.57 -5.97
N LEU A 75 13.17 8.71 -7.00
CA LEU A 75 12.85 7.28 -6.91
C LEU A 75 14.09 6.37 -6.88
N LEU A 76 15.18 6.84 -7.47
CA LEU A 76 16.46 6.16 -7.60
C LEU A 76 17.47 6.78 -6.63
N PRO A 77 18.50 6.04 -6.18
CA PRO A 77 19.56 6.57 -5.31
C PRO A 77 20.54 7.44 -6.11
N ILE A 78 20.06 8.48 -6.81
CA ILE A 78 20.86 9.39 -7.62
C ILE A 78 20.53 10.85 -7.29
N SER A 79 21.57 11.67 -7.17
CA SER A 79 21.40 13.11 -6.98
C SER A 79 21.10 13.79 -8.31
N ARG A 80 20.16 14.73 -8.30
CA ARG A 80 19.80 15.52 -9.49
C ARG A 80 20.99 16.35 -9.99
N GLN A 81 21.30 16.20 -11.28
CA GLN A 81 22.37 16.94 -11.96
C GLN A 81 21.87 18.18 -12.70
N ARG A 82 22.71 19.22 -12.76
CA ARG A 82 22.42 20.51 -13.46
C ARG A 82 22.59 20.43 -14.98
N TYR A 83 23.45 19.55 -15.46
CA TYR A 83 23.83 19.42 -16.87
C TYR A 83 23.44 18.05 -17.41
N LEU A 84 22.95 18.01 -18.65
CA LEU A 84 22.53 16.76 -19.31
C LEU A 84 23.66 15.74 -19.38
N SER A 85 24.88 16.18 -19.70
CA SER A 85 26.06 15.29 -19.75
C SER A 85 26.31 14.58 -18.42
N LYS A 86 26.19 15.30 -17.29
CA LYS A 86 26.33 14.73 -15.95
C LYS A 86 25.15 13.83 -15.57
N ALA A 87 23.93 14.18 -15.98
CA ALA A 87 22.76 13.32 -15.78
C ALA A 87 22.94 11.96 -16.51
N LYS A 88 23.37 12.02 -17.78
CA LYS A 88 23.71 10.85 -18.60
C LYS A 88 24.85 10.04 -18.00
N GLU A 89 25.95 10.67 -17.61
CA GLU A 89 27.09 10.00 -16.95
C GLU A 89 26.66 9.16 -15.73
N LYS A 90 25.65 9.61 -14.97
CA LYS A 90 25.17 8.91 -13.78
C LYS A 90 24.13 7.84 -14.05
N LEU A 91 23.30 7.98 -15.08
CA LEU A 91 22.14 7.13 -15.30
C LEU A 91 22.27 6.20 -16.52
N ASP A 92 22.99 6.61 -17.56
CA ASP A 92 23.18 5.80 -18.76
C ASP A 92 23.91 4.47 -18.49
N PRO A 93 24.88 4.33 -17.55
CA PRO A 93 25.45 3.02 -17.22
C PRO A 93 24.40 2.00 -16.79
N ALA A 94 23.37 2.42 -16.04
CA ALA A 94 22.28 1.54 -15.63
C ALA A 94 21.36 1.21 -16.82
N HIS A 95 21.10 2.17 -17.71
CA HIS A 95 20.32 1.90 -18.91
C HIS A 95 21.02 0.95 -19.89
N GLU A 96 22.33 1.10 -20.10
CA GLU A 96 23.14 0.21 -20.94
C GLU A 96 23.11 -1.22 -20.37
N GLU A 97 23.32 -1.38 -19.06
CA GLU A 97 23.23 -2.69 -18.40
C GLU A 97 21.84 -3.35 -18.58
N LEU A 98 20.75 -2.58 -18.41
CA LEU A 98 19.40 -3.10 -18.63
C LEU A 98 19.12 -3.42 -20.11
N LYS A 99 19.81 -2.75 -21.04
CA LYS A 99 19.73 -3.04 -22.47
C LYS A 99 20.52 -4.29 -22.84
N GLU A 100 21.74 -4.45 -22.32
CA GLU A 100 22.59 -5.64 -22.50
C GLU A 100 21.87 -6.90 -22.05
N THR A 101 21.16 -6.83 -20.94
CA THR A 101 20.37 -7.95 -20.39
C THR A 101 19.00 -8.14 -21.06
N GLY A 102 18.66 -7.30 -22.04
CA GLY A 102 17.43 -7.40 -22.85
C GLY A 102 16.17 -6.90 -22.16
N PHE A 103 16.26 -6.27 -20.98
CA PHE A 103 15.13 -5.69 -20.27
C PHE A 103 14.69 -4.34 -20.86
N LEU A 104 15.63 -3.54 -21.33
CA LEU A 104 15.38 -2.37 -22.17
C LEU A 104 15.72 -2.66 -23.63
N GLU A 105 14.92 -2.11 -24.54
CA GLU A 105 15.27 -2.09 -25.96
C GLU A 105 16.14 -0.86 -26.28
N LYS A 106 15.71 0.30 -25.79
CA LYS A 106 16.39 1.60 -25.92
C LYS A 106 15.82 2.61 -24.93
N TRP A 107 16.47 3.76 -24.83
CA TRP A 107 15.95 4.95 -24.17
C TRP A 107 16.33 6.22 -24.93
N THR A 108 15.56 7.29 -24.72
CA THR A 108 15.85 8.62 -25.28
C THR A 108 15.81 9.69 -24.21
N TRP A 109 16.51 10.79 -24.45
CA TRP A 109 16.53 11.97 -23.60
C TRP A 109 16.04 13.18 -24.39
N GLU A 110 15.04 13.89 -23.87
CA GLU A 110 14.46 15.08 -24.49
C GLU A 110 14.47 16.25 -23.49
N GLU A 111 14.91 17.44 -23.92
CA GLU A 111 14.90 18.62 -23.05
C GLU A 111 13.49 19.21 -22.94
N ILE A 112 13.03 19.43 -21.70
CA ILE A 112 11.73 20.05 -21.45
C ILE A 112 11.89 21.57 -21.56
N LYS A 113 11.48 22.14 -22.70
CA LYS A 113 11.49 23.59 -22.93
C LYS A 113 10.40 24.28 -22.08
N ARG A 114 10.76 24.78 -20.90
CA ARG A 114 9.87 25.62 -20.06
C ARG A 114 10.56 26.94 -19.69
N LYS A 115 9.86 28.06 -19.89
CA LYS A 115 10.28 29.37 -19.37
C LYS A 115 10.14 29.39 -17.84
N GLY A 116 11.21 29.74 -17.13
CA GLY A 116 11.17 30.11 -15.70
C GLY A 116 11.22 28.98 -14.65
N ARG A 117 11.31 27.70 -15.03
CA ARG A 117 11.62 26.60 -14.08
C ARG A 117 12.97 25.98 -14.43
N GLY A 118 13.67 25.47 -13.41
CA GLY A 118 14.98 24.83 -13.59
C GLY A 118 14.96 23.73 -14.66
N LYS A 119 16.09 23.56 -15.37
CA LYS A 119 16.24 22.60 -16.47
C LYS A 119 15.87 21.18 -16.01
N ASP A 120 15.14 20.48 -16.86
CA ASP A 120 14.71 19.10 -16.65
C ASP A 120 14.59 18.38 -17.99
N TRP A 121 14.63 17.05 -17.95
CA TRP A 121 14.63 16.21 -19.15
C TRP A 121 13.58 15.12 -19.03
N LEU A 122 12.99 14.76 -20.16
CA LEU A 122 12.11 13.63 -20.30
C LEU A 122 12.93 12.44 -20.80
N ILE A 123 12.88 11.33 -20.06
CA ILE A 123 13.55 10.08 -20.39
C ILE A 123 12.46 9.10 -20.80
N THR A 124 12.53 8.62 -22.04
CA THR A 124 11.57 7.65 -22.56
C THR A 124 12.24 6.28 -22.68
N CYS A 125 11.70 5.29 -21.98
CA CYS A 125 12.21 3.92 -21.95
C CYS A 125 11.30 2.99 -22.75
N TYR A 126 11.90 2.07 -23.51
CA TYR A 126 11.20 1.10 -24.34
C TYR A 126 11.42 -0.31 -23.78
N PRO A 127 10.36 -1.10 -23.52
CA PRO A 127 10.50 -2.46 -23.02
C PRO A 127 11.28 -3.35 -24.00
N GLY A 128 12.31 -4.02 -23.50
CA GLY A 128 13.08 -5.00 -24.24
C GLY A 128 12.38 -6.36 -24.35
N LYS A 129 13.02 -7.30 -25.05
CA LYS A 129 12.50 -8.65 -25.27
C LYS A 129 12.21 -9.37 -23.94
N ARG A 130 13.12 -9.28 -22.97
CA ARG A 130 12.95 -9.89 -21.65
C ARG A 130 11.72 -9.36 -20.93
N ALA A 131 11.58 -8.03 -20.86
CA ALA A 131 10.44 -7.41 -20.19
C ALA A 131 9.11 -7.80 -20.85
N LYS A 132 9.08 -7.90 -22.19
CA LYS A 132 7.90 -8.37 -22.95
C LYS A 132 7.58 -9.84 -22.65
N GLU A 133 8.60 -10.69 -22.59
CA GLU A 133 8.45 -12.12 -22.27
C GLU A 133 7.97 -12.33 -20.83
N GLU A 134 8.52 -11.61 -19.85
CA GLU A 134 8.04 -11.66 -18.45
C GLU A 134 6.54 -11.33 -18.37
N VAL A 135 6.08 -10.27 -19.04
CA VAL A 135 4.66 -9.92 -19.03
C VAL A 135 3.80 -10.95 -19.74
N LYS A 136 4.30 -11.53 -20.85
CA LYS A 136 3.61 -12.60 -21.57
C LYS A 136 3.48 -13.85 -20.71
N GLN A 137 4.54 -14.27 -20.03
CA GLN A 137 4.52 -15.41 -19.10
C GLN A 137 3.57 -15.16 -17.94
N LEU A 138 3.60 -13.97 -17.32
CA LEU A 138 2.68 -13.65 -16.23
C LEU A 138 1.22 -13.61 -16.69
N ARG A 139 0.97 -13.15 -17.91
CA ARG A 139 -0.36 -13.18 -18.52
C ARG A 139 -0.79 -14.60 -18.84
N GLU A 140 0.09 -15.43 -19.39
CA GLU A 140 -0.20 -16.83 -19.66
C GLU A 140 -0.37 -17.62 -18.36
N GLU A 141 0.38 -17.34 -17.30
CA GLU A 141 0.23 -17.94 -15.98
C GLU A 141 -1.06 -17.47 -15.31
N SER A 142 -1.46 -16.19 -15.42
CA SER A 142 -2.76 -15.75 -14.93
C SER A 142 -3.88 -16.42 -15.72
N GLU A 143 -3.79 -16.43 -17.05
CA GLU A 143 -4.77 -17.08 -17.93
C GLU A 143 -4.79 -18.61 -17.75
N LEU A 144 -3.66 -19.28 -17.48
CA LEU A 144 -3.58 -20.72 -17.21
C LEU A 144 -4.00 -21.06 -15.78
N THR A 145 -3.78 -20.18 -14.81
CA THR A 145 -4.32 -20.35 -13.45
C THR A 145 -5.83 -20.16 -13.49
N GLU A 146 -6.33 -19.15 -14.21
CA GLU A 146 -7.75 -18.94 -14.51
C GLU A 146 -8.31 -20.15 -15.26
N VAL A 147 -7.67 -20.64 -16.32
CA VAL A 147 -8.13 -21.81 -17.09
C VAL A 147 -8.06 -23.10 -16.27
N LYS A 148 -7.04 -23.32 -15.42
CA LYS A 148 -6.96 -24.50 -14.52
C LYS A 148 -7.98 -24.43 -13.38
N THR A 149 -8.23 -23.25 -12.80
CA THR A 149 -9.35 -23.07 -11.86
C THR A 149 -10.71 -23.25 -12.53
N LEU A 150 -10.82 -22.92 -13.82
CA LEU A 150 -12.02 -23.15 -14.65
C LEU A 150 -12.20 -24.60 -15.12
N THR A 151 -11.12 -25.36 -15.29
CA THR A 151 -11.16 -26.74 -15.82
C THR A 151 -11.17 -27.84 -14.76
N GLU A 152 -10.76 -27.56 -13.52
CA GLU A 152 -10.81 -28.55 -12.43
C GLU A 152 -12.14 -28.54 -11.62
N SER A 153 -13.12 -27.68 -11.95
CA SER A 153 -14.41 -27.60 -11.25
C SER A 153 -15.63 -27.33 -12.16
N ALA A 154 -15.64 -27.91 -13.36
CA ALA A 154 -16.55 -27.52 -14.45
C ALA A 154 -18.08 -27.60 -14.19
N ASP A 155 -18.57 -28.17 -13.09
CA ASP A 155 -20.03 -28.26 -12.85
C ASP A 155 -20.56 -27.47 -11.65
N GLU A 156 -19.74 -26.98 -10.72
CA GLU A 156 -20.24 -26.28 -9.51
C GLU A 156 -19.60 -24.90 -9.31
N LEU A 157 -20.45 -23.88 -9.17
CA LEU A 157 -20.03 -22.54 -8.77
C LEU A 157 -19.45 -22.58 -7.36
N THR A 158 -18.32 -21.90 -7.13
CA THR A 158 -17.82 -21.71 -5.76
C THR A 158 -18.85 -20.96 -4.91
N PRO A 159 -18.86 -21.13 -3.57
CA PRO A 159 -19.82 -20.42 -2.70
C PRO A 159 -19.84 -18.90 -2.91
N ILE A 160 -18.67 -18.31 -3.18
CA ILE A 160 -18.53 -16.88 -3.47
C ILE A 160 -19.15 -16.51 -4.81
N GLN A 161 -18.96 -17.33 -5.85
CA GLN A 161 -19.56 -17.09 -7.16
C GLN A 161 -21.09 -17.24 -7.12
N SER A 162 -21.61 -18.21 -6.37
CA SER A 162 -23.04 -18.38 -6.14
C SER A 162 -23.64 -17.16 -5.43
N GLU A 163 -23.00 -16.67 -4.36
CA GLU A 163 -23.44 -15.45 -3.65
C GLU A 163 -23.43 -14.22 -4.57
N LEU A 164 -22.39 -14.05 -5.38
CA LEU A 164 -22.30 -12.93 -6.33
C LEU A 164 -23.32 -13.05 -7.46
N MET A 165 -23.60 -14.26 -7.93
CA MET A 165 -24.60 -14.53 -8.94
C MET A 165 -26.00 -14.15 -8.45
N GLU A 166 -26.34 -14.55 -7.22
CA GLU A 166 -27.61 -14.16 -6.58
C GLU A 166 -27.74 -12.63 -6.50
N LYS A 167 -26.69 -11.94 -6.06
CA LYS A 167 -26.69 -10.45 -6.00
C LYS A 167 -26.80 -9.80 -7.39
N LEU A 168 -26.20 -10.37 -8.43
CA LEU A 168 -26.37 -9.87 -9.80
C LEU A 168 -27.81 -10.06 -10.28
N ILE A 169 -28.45 -11.19 -9.95
CA ILE A 169 -29.85 -11.47 -10.27
C ILE A 169 -30.78 -10.50 -9.54
N GLU A 170 -30.51 -10.17 -8.27
CA GLU A 170 -31.25 -9.15 -7.53
C GLU A 170 -31.18 -7.77 -8.19
N ILE A 171 -30.11 -7.47 -8.93
CA ILE A 171 -29.95 -6.23 -9.71
C ILE A 171 -30.62 -6.36 -11.11
N ASN A 172 -31.40 -7.41 -11.35
CA ASN A 172 -32.05 -7.77 -12.62
C ASN A 172 -31.09 -8.14 -13.76
N VAL A 173 -29.88 -8.61 -13.45
CA VAL A 173 -29.04 -9.27 -14.46
C VAL A 173 -29.61 -10.67 -14.73
N SER A 174 -29.77 -11.05 -16.00
CA SER A 174 -30.31 -12.37 -16.33
C SER A 174 -29.40 -13.48 -15.82
N LYS A 175 -30.00 -14.61 -15.40
CA LYS A 175 -29.27 -15.75 -14.81
C LYS A 175 -28.06 -16.19 -15.64
N GLY A 176 -28.22 -16.31 -16.96
CA GLY A 176 -27.14 -16.71 -17.86
C GLY A 176 -26.00 -15.70 -17.95
N ILE A 177 -26.30 -14.40 -17.92
CA ILE A 177 -25.26 -13.35 -17.92
C ILE A 177 -24.59 -13.27 -16.55
N ALA A 178 -25.35 -13.39 -15.47
CA ALA A 178 -24.80 -13.41 -14.11
C ALA A 178 -23.81 -14.57 -13.93
N GLU A 179 -24.18 -15.77 -14.40
CA GLU A 179 -23.30 -16.94 -14.39
C GLU A 179 -22.05 -16.73 -15.24
N GLU A 180 -22.19 -16.20 -16.47
CA GLU A 180 -21.05 -15.84 -17.31
C GLU A 180 -20.11 -14.86 -16.59
N LEU A 181 -20.65 -13.82 -15.95
CA LEU A 181 -19.86 -12.81 -15.27
C LEU A 181 -19.07 -13.40 -14.10
N VAL A 182 -19.70 -14.18 -13.21
CA VAL A 182 -19.02 -14.77 -12.03
C VAL A 182 -18.01 -15.84 -12.40
N ARG A 183 -18.19 -16.51 -13.55
CA ARG A 183 -17.21 -17.47 -14.07
C ARG A 183 -16.03 -16.78 -14.76
N LYS A 184 -16.26 -15.68 -15.47
CA LYS A 184 -15.24 -15.03 -16.33
C LYS A 184 -14.46 -13.91 -15.67
N TYR A 185 -14.99 -13.28 -14.63
CA TYR A 185 -14.39 -12.11 -14.00
C TYR A 185 -14.12 -12.33 -12.51
N GLU A 186 -13.10 -11.64 -12.01
CA GLU A 186 -12.68 -11.69 -10.61
C GLU A 186 -13.84 -11.35 -9.63
N PRO A 187 -14.07 -12.17 -8.59
CA PRO A 187 -15.14 -11.95 -7.61
C PRO A 187 -15.13 -10.55 -6.98
N ASP A 188 -13.95 -10.02 -6.66
CA ASP A 188 -13.79 -8.68 -6.08
C ASP A 188 -14.22 -7.56 -7.03
N LEU A 189 -13.99 -7.72 -8.34
CA LEU A 189 -14.39 -6.75 -9.34
C LEU A 189 -15.91 -6.68 -9.43
N ILE A 190 -16.56 -7.84 -9.48
CA ILE A 190 -18.02 -7.98 -9.54
C ILE A 190 -18.65 -7.40 -8.27
N LYS A 191 -18.12 -7.76 -7.10
CA LYS A 191 -18.56 -7.23 -5.80
C LYS A 191 -18.47 -5.70 -5.75
N LYS A 192 -17.35 -5.12 -6.20
CA LYS A 192 -17.18 -3.67 -6.25
C LYS A 192 -18.17 -3.01 -7.21
N TRP A 193 -18.51 -3.65 -8.34
CA TRP A 193 -19.50 -3.11 -9.27
C TRP A 193 -20.94 -3.20 -8.74
N ILE A 194 -21.27 -4.28 -8.03
CA ILE A 194 -22.52 -4.43 -7.28
C ILE A 194 -22.68 -3.30 -6.25
N GLU A 195 -21.60 -2.92 -5.54
CA GLU A 195 -21.65 -1.78 -4.62
C GLU A 195 -21.70 -0.44 -5.36
N ALA A 196 -20.89 -0.28 -6.42
CA ALA A 196 -20.75 0.95 -7.17
C ALA A 196 -22.02 1.36 -7.93
N ILE A 197 -22.89 0.42 -8.29
CA ILE A 197 -24.10 0.73 -9.05
C ILE A 197 -25.04 1.68 -8.31
N ASN A 198 -25.04 1.62 -6.97
CA ASN A 198 -25.82 2.51 -6.10
C ASN A 198 -25.34 3.97 -6.15
N TYR A 199 -24.16 4.22 -6.72
CA TYR A 199 -23.58 5.54 -6.93
C TYR A 199 -23.73 6.01 -8.39
N THR A 200 -24.52 5.29 -9.19
CA THR A 200 -24.85 5.68 -10.56
C THR A 200 -26.29 6.19 -10.65
N LYS A 201 -26.56 7.02 -11.66
CA LYS A 201 -27.92 7.41 -12.04
C LYS A 201 -28.44 6.58 -13.23
N ALA A 202 -27.98 5.33 -13.35
CA ALA A 202 -28.32 4.49 -14.49
C ALA A 202 -29.80 4.07 -14.42
N GLU A 203 -30.56 4.35 -15.49
CA GLU A 203 -31.96 3.90 -15.61
C GLU A 203 -32.07 2.38 -15.65
N ASN A 204 -31.06 1.70 -16.22
CA ASN A 204 -30.95 0.24 -16.24
C ASN A 204 -29.64 -0.21 -15.55
N PRO A 205 -29.68 -0.46 -14.24
CA PRO A 205 -28.53 -0.94 -13.46
C PRO A 205 -27.90 -2.23 -14.00
N ALA A 206 -28.73 -3.20 -14.42
CA ALA A 206 -28.27 -4.47 -14.94
C ALA A 206 -27.42 -4.31 -16.20
N ALA A 207 -27.94 -3.61 -17.21
CA ALA A 207 -27.23 -3.37 -18.47
C ALA A 207 -25.94 -2.56 -18.24
N TYR A 208 -25.98 -1.60 -17.30
CA TYR A 208 -24.83 -0.79 -16.95
C TYR A 208 -23.70 -1.63 -16.33
N ILE A 209 -23.99 -2.46 -15.31
CA ILE A 209 -23.00 -3.34 -14.67
C ILE A 209 -22.38 -4.28 -15.70
N VAL A 210 -23.20 -4.95 -16.51
CA VAL A 210 -22.73 -5.91 -17.52
C VAL A 210 -21.77 -5.24 -18.50
N LYS A 211 -22.13 -4.06 -19.02
CA LYS A 211 -21.29 -3.31 -19.94
C LYS A 211 -20.01 -2.82 -19.28
N ALA A 212 -20.12 -2.30 -18.06
CA ALA A 212 -18.99 -1.76 -17.32
C ALA A 212 -17.93 -2.84 -16.98
N ILE A 213 -18.37 -4.04 -16.61
CA ILE A 213 -17.46 -5.17 -16.36
C ILE A 213 -16.83 -5.66 -17.67
N ARG A 214 -17.62 -5.84 -18.74
CA ARG A 214 -17.12 -6.35 -20.02
C ARG A 214 -16.13 -5.42 -20.71
N GLU A 215 -16.38 -4.12 -20.65
CA GLU A 215 -15.56 -3.10 -21.30
C GLU A 215 -14.49 -2.49 -20.36
N GLY A 216 -14.41 -2.95 -19.11
CA GLY A 216 -13.40 -2.51 -18.16
C GLY A 216 -13.50 -1.01 -17.79
N TRP A 217 -14.72 -0.52 -17.58
CA TRP A 217 -14.97 0.88 -17.24
C TRP A 217 -14.36 1.26 -15.88
N SER A 218 -14.08 2.54 -15.68
CA SER A 218 -13.71 3.07 -14.37
C SER A 218 -14.94 3.24 -13.49
N PHE A 219 -14.78 3.03 -12.18
CA PHE A 219 -15.88 3.21 -11.22
C PHE A 219 -16.41 4.66 -11.17
N PRO A 220 -17.69 4.85 -10.76
CA PRO A 220 -18.27 6.17 -10.53
C PRO A 220 -17.45 7.00 -9.54
N LYS A 221 -17.33 8.31 -9.79
CA LYS A 221 -16.53 9.22 -8.95
C LYS A 221 -17.00 9.23 -7.50
N ASP A 222 -18.31 9.19 -7.27
CA ASP A 222 -18.90 9.23 -5.93
C ASP A 222 -18.62 7.94 -5.16
N TYR A 223 -18.60 6.79 -5.85
CA TYR A 223 -18.17 5.52 -5.24
C TYR A 223 -16.68 5.56 -4.86
N ILE A 224 -15.81 6.06 -5.74
CA ILE A 224 -14.37 6.20 -5.43
C ILE A 224 -14.17 7.14 -4.23
N LYS A 225 -14.96 8.21 -4.12
CA LYS A 225 -14.93 9.13 -2.98
C LYS A 225 -15.37 8.41 -1.70
N ALA A 226 -16.49 7.69 -1.73
CA ALA A 226 -16.99 6.94 -0.58
C ALA A 226 -15.99 5.87 -0.11
N LEU A 227 -15.31 5.17 -1.03
CA LEU A 227 -14.25 4.22 -0.68
C LEU A 227 -13.09 4.89 0.06
N LYS A 228 -12.65 6.07 -0.41
CA LYS A 228 -11.58 6.83 0.27
C LYS A 228 -12.01 7.28 1.66
N GLU A 229 -13.23 7.76 1.82
CA GLU A 229 -13.77 8.18 3.12
C GLU A 229 -13.87 7.01 4.09
N LYS A 230 -14.37 5.86 3.62
CA LYS A 230 -14.41 4.62 4.40
C LYS A 230 -13.01 4.18 4.83
N GLN A 231 -12.03 4.28 3.94
CA GLN A 231 -10.63 3.96 4.24
C GLN A 231 -10.03 4.89 5.30
N ILE A 232 -10.29 6.20 5.20
CA ILE A 232 -9.87 7.19 6.19
C ILE A 232 -10.48 6.83 7.55
N LEU A 233 -11.79 6.59 7.60
CA LEU A 233 -12.50 6.28 8.83
C LEU A 233 -12.01 4.96 9.48
N LEU A 234 -11.73 3.93 8.67
CA LEU A 234 -11.09 2.70 9.16
C LEU A 234 -9.70 2.97 9.73
N SER A 235 -8.88 3.78 9.04
CA SER A 235 -7.55 4.13 9.52
C SER A 235 -7.58 4.96 10.81
N GLU A 236 -8.55 5.86 10.95
CA GLU A 236 -8.78 6.63 12.17
C GLU A 236 -9.16 5.70 13.32
N ARG A 237 -10.09 4.78 13.10
CA ARG A 237 -10.50 3.79 14.08
C ARG A 237 -9.34 2.87 14.51
N GLU A 238 -8.55 2.38 13.56
CA GLU A 238 -7.35 1.59 13.87
C GLU A 238 -6.35 2.40 14.70
N ASN A 239 -6.13 3.67 14.36
CA ASN A 239 -5.24 4.55 15.10
C ASN A 239 -5.76 4.82 16.52
N GLU A 240 -7.06 5.01 16.69
CA GLU A 240 -7.70 5.14 18.00
C GLU A 240 -7.57 3.86 18.84
N GLU A 241 -7.79 2.69 18.24
CA GLU A 241 -7.60 1.41 18.92
C GLU A 241 -6.14 1.20 19.32
N ARG A 242 -5.18 1.55 18.46
CA ARG A 242 -3.75 1.51 18.78
C ARG A 242 -3.42 2.42 19.95
N LYS A 243 -3.86 3.69 19.91
CA LYS A 243 -3.69 4.64 21.03
C LYS A 243 -4.30 4.10 22.32
N ARG A 244 -5.48 3.49 22.25
CA ARG A 244 -6.16 2.90 23.41
C ARG A 244 -5.41 1.69 23.98
N LYS A 245 -4.88 0.82 23.13
CA LYS A 245 -4.05 -0.33 23.53
C LYS A 245 -2.74 0.14 24.18
N GLU A 246 -2.08 1.12 23.58
CA GLU A 246 -0.85 1.71 24.10
C GLU A 246 -1.08 2.39 25.46
N MET A 247 -2.14 3.19 25.59
CA MET A 247 -2.53 3.85 26.84
C MET A 247 -2.76 2.82 27.96
N LYS A 248 -3.47 1.72 27.68
CA LYS A 248 -3.65 0.62 28.64
C LYS A 248 -2.33 -0.04 29.01
N LYS A 249 -1.42 -0.25 28.06
CA LYS A 249 -0.10 -0.85 28.30
C LYS A 249 0.74 0.03 29.23
N LEU A 250 0.82 1.33 28.95
CA LEU A 250 1.58 2.30 29.75
C LEU A 250 0.98 2.48 31.16
N SER A 251 -0.35 2.44 31.29
CA SER A 251 -0.99 2.43 32.61
C SER A 251 -0.60 1.20 33.42
N ARG A 252 -0.67 0.00 32.83
CA ARG A 252 -0.25 -1.24 33.51
C ARG A 252 1.23 -1.20 33.91
N LEU A 253 2.08 -0.64 33.06
CA LEU A 253 3.51 -0.48 33.37
C LEU A 253 3.70 0.44 34.59
N TYR A 254 2.98 1.56 34.66
CA TYR A 254 3.00 2.43 35.83
C TYR A 254 2.59 1.67 37.09
N ASP A 255 1.52 0.86 37.02
CA ASP A 255 1.03 0.08 38.15
C ASP A 255 2.05 -0.95 38.64
N SER A 256 2.92 -1.44 37.76
CA SER A 256 4.01 -2.38 38.07
C SER A 256 5.29 -1.75 38.63
N LEU A 257 5.42 -0.41 38.65
CA LEU A 257 6.60 0.27 39.16
C LEU A 257 6.79 0.06 40.67
N SER A 258 8.05 0.02 41.10
CA SER A 258 8.40 0.00 42.54
C SER A 258 7.93 1.27 43.25
N PRO A 259 7.72 1.25 44.59
CA PRO A 259 7.26 2.43 45.34
C PRO A 259 8.14 3.68 45.14
N ARG A 260 9.46 3.48 45.03
CA ARG A 260 10.43 4.57 44.76
C ARG A 260 10.24 5.18 43.37
N GLN A 261 10.04 4.34 42.35
CA GLN A 261 9.81 4.78 40.98
C GLN A 261 8.44 5.46 40.83
N LYS A 262 7.40 4.94 41.48
CA LYS A 262 6.07 5.58 41.49
C LYS A 262 6.12 6.99 42.09
N ALA A 263 6.82 7.19 43.21
CA ALA A 263 6.96 8.51 43.82
C ALA A 263 7.65 9.53 42.89
N LEU A 264 8.67 9.09 42.15
CA LEU A 264 9.35 9.92 41.15
C LEU A 264 8.43 10.22 39.95
N ALA A 265 7.70 9.21 39.45
CA ALA A 265 6.75 9.37 38.36
C ALA A 265 5.62 10.33 38.76
N ASP A 266 5.07 10.19 39.97
CA ASP A 266 4.00 11.06 40.49
C ASP A 266 4.42 12.53 40.59
N LYS A 267 5.69 12.78 40.91
CA LYS A 267 6.24 14.13 40.92
C LYS A 267 6.26 14.71 39.50
N GLU A 268 6.81 13.96 38.54
CA GLU A 268 6.85 14.40 37.14
C GLU A 268 5.45 14.54 36.51
N ILE A 269 4.50 13.66 36.89
CA ILE A 269 3.09 13.74 36.47
C ILE A 269 2.48 15.05 36.96
N LYS A 270 2.64 15.37 38.26
CA LYS A 270 2.13 16.62 38.85
C LYS A 270 2.70 17.86 38.16
N GLU A 271 3.97 17.84 37.79
CA GLU A 271 4.65 18.92 37.07
C GLU A 271 4.11 19.13 35.64
N ARG A 272 3.53 18.10 35.01
CA ARG A 272 2.95 18.15 33.66
C ARG A 272 1.46 18.42 33.63
N LEU A 273 0.79 18.39 34.78
CA LEU A 273 -0.64 18.69 34.82
C LEU A 273 -0.91 20.11 34.31
N PRO A 274 -2.00 20.33 33.56
CA PRO A 274 -2.44 21.68 33.21
C PRO A 274 -2.87 22.47 34.46
N SER A 275 -2.85 23.80 34.39
CA SER A 275 -3.14 24.70 35.52
C SER A 275 -4.44 24.38 36.24
N PHE A 276 -5.52 24.12 35.48
CA PHE A 276 -6.83 23.75 36.05
C PHE A 276 -6.79 22.46 36.88
N ALA A 277 -5.95 21.49 36.52
CA ALA A 277 -5.84 20.21 37.21
C ALA A 277 -4.99 20.35 38.48
N ARG A 278 -3.94 21.18 38.45
CA ARG A 278 -3.15 21.51 39.65
C ARG A 278 -3.99 22.25 40.69
N GLU A 279 -4.83 23.18 40.25
CA GLU A 279 -5.71 23.94 41.15
C GLU A 279 -6.71 23.03 41.88
N LYS A 280 -7.29 22.05 41.18
CA LYS A 280 -8.17 21.04 41.77
C LYS A 280 -7.46 20.13 42.79
N LEU A 281 -6.19 19.78 42.54
CA LEU A 281 -5.37 19.04 43.50
C LEU A 281 -5.10 19.86 44.78
N ILE A 282 -4.83 21.16 44.65
CA ILE A 282 -4.63 22.07 45.78
C ILE A 282 -5.91 22.19 46.62
N LYS A 283 -7.07 22.25 45.95
CA LYS A 283 -8.40 22.30 46.58
C LYS A 283 -8.87 20.94 47.13
N ARG A 284 -8.06 19.88 47.02
CA ARG A 284 -8.39 18.48 47.42
C ARG A 284 -9.65 17.92 46.74
N GLU A 285 -9.99 18.41 45.55
CA GLU A 285 -11.10 17.91 44.73
C GLU A 285 -10.66 16.71 43.89
N THR A 286 -10.23 15.63 44.56
CA THR A 286 -9.59 14.47 43.93
C THR A 286 -10.52 13.61 43.08
N ASP A 287 -11.83 13.72 43.26
CA ASP A 287 -12.82 12.91 42.52
C ASP A 287 -13.30 13.50 41.19
N SER A 288 -12.82 14.69 40.81
CA SER A 288 -13.20 15.35 39.56
C SER A 288 -12.84 14.51 38.33
N PRO A 289 -13.78 14.18 37.42
CA PRO A 289 -13.51 13.44 36.18
C PRO A 289 -12.44 14.10 35.30
N ALA A 290 -12.45 15.43 35.23
CA ALA A 290 -11.44 16.20 34.48
C ALA A 290 -10.03 16.08 35.08
N LEU A 291 -9.91 15.90 36.40
CA LEU A 291 -8.63 15.72 37.07
C LEU A 291 -8.10 14.30 36.79
N LYS A 292 -8.97 13.28 36.91
CA LYS A 292 -8.64 11.89 36.57
C LYS A 292 -8.17 11.75 35.12
N ALA A 293 -8.86 12.39 34.18
CA ALA A 293 -8.45 12.40 32.76
C ALA A 293 -7.11 13.12 32.52
N ALA A 294 -6.88 14.26 33.17
CA ALA A 294 -5.61 14.98 33.07
C ALA A 294 -4.45 14.20 33.68
N TRP A 295 -4.70 13.51 34.80
CA TRP A 295 -3.73 12.63 35.46
C TRP A 295 -3.36 11.44 34.58
N GLU A 296 -4.35 10.73 34.03
CA GLU A 296 -4.11 9.60 33.12
C GLU A 296 -3.30 10.02 31.89
N ARG A 297 -3.58 11.20 31.32
CA ARG A 297 -2.81 11.71 30.19
C ARG A 297 -1.36 12.02 30.56
N ALA A 298 -1.15 12.76 31.65
CA ALA A 298 0.20 13.08 32.14
C ALA A 298 0.98 11.81 32.54
N LYS A 299 0.31 10.82 33.12
CA LYS A 299 0.86 9.50 33.44
C LYS A 299 1.38 8.80 32.19
N VAL A 300 0.56 8.71 31.13
CA VAL A 300 0.94 8.09 29.86
C VAL A 300 2.16 8.79 29.25
N ASP A 301 2.19 10.12 29.28
CA ASP A 301 3.31 10.92 28.73
C ASP A 301 4.61 10.72 29.52
N VAL A 302 4.55 10.65 30.86
CA VAL A 302 5.71 10.36 31.71
C VAL A 302 6.23 8.96 31.46
N MET A 303 5.35 7.96 31.41
CA MET A 303 5.74 6.57 31.17
C MET A 303 6.37 6.38 29.79
N ARG A 304 5.80 7.01 28.74
CA ARG A 304 6.37 6.97 27.39
C ARG A 304 7.78 7.58 27.39
N GLN A 305 7.95 8.75 28.00
CA GLN A 305 9.26 9.40 28.05
C GLN A 305 10.28 8.59 28.86
N TRP A 306 9.88 7.93 29.95
CA TRP A 306 10.79 7.11 30.73
C TRP A 306 11.28 5.87 29.97
N ILE A 307 10.44 5.30 29.09
CA ILE A 307 10.87 4.25 28.16
C ILE A 307 11.87 4.82 27.14
N GLU A 308 11.57 5.96 26.53
CA GLU A 308 12.46 6.62 25.55
C GLU A 308 13.83 6.96 26.14
N LEU A 309 13.86 7.37 27.42
CA LEU A 309 15.08 7.67 28.17
C LEU A 309 15.76 6.43 28.76
N GLY A 310 15.22 5.22 28.53
CA GLY A 310 15.75 3.95 29.06
C GLY A 310 15.69 3.82 30.58
N ARG A 311 14.88 4.64 31.27
CA ARG A 311 14.71 4.61 32.74
C ARG A 311 13.91 3.40 33.20
N ILE A 312 13.08 2.85 32.33
CA ILE A 312 12.26 1.66 32.53
C ILE A 312 12.15 0.89 31.21
N ASN A 313 12.06 -0.44 31.29
CA ASN A 313 11.91 -1.32 30.12
C ASN A 313 10.45 -1.78 29.98
N LEU A 314 10.07 -2.10 28.73
CA LEU A 314 8.72 -2.53 28.33
C LEU A 314 8.43 -4.00 28.59
#